data_AF-A0AAW3C1S4-F1
#
_entry.id   AF-A0AAW3C1S4-F1
#
_cell.length_a   1.000
_cell.length_b   1.000
_cell.length_c   1.000
_cell.angle_alpha   90.00
_cell.angle_beta   90.00
_cell.angle_gamma   90.00
#
_symmetry.space_group_name_H-M   'P 1'
#
loop_
_entity.id
_entity.type
_entity.pdbx_description
1 polymer ?
#
loop_
_entity_poly.entity_id
_entity_poly.type
_entity_poly.pdbx_seq_one_letter_code
_entity_poly.pdbx_strand_id
1 'polypeptide(L)'
;MYEDAEEHRREEACQHAAASVIQRRWREHQELRGVAPDAARRSMFSSGLLLVAPGAFGGTDEKDGSEANDAHPPLSNGGFDEFAQTSQTLEKKRHACVEEYRALLTKRKALLEKNLAYQQLLSRHYAEQRRRNGEDDVTQLTTPDAEAAYWVLVRQVAEERQRVAGRSAALKKDLELQRQRYEPIMEEVALQEQNFQQHIQELAASVRFMRSSRPIPTDAIAQYVEREVAQRSAIRASRVRYFQLKNRLLRLRRAAKGGAASPSSNSAATAATTGQDGEESNAANHHMFLIDFEQLKVENTTLNEKIEERSEEVLKLRSKVTNTIHIATHVREKLDCVRMENAGLRQHVASTDEELGGARDQLAKSKRRRDAHLRANTRMKERMPLVGSRDLLMDYEKRKAVIYDYRTRLVQLTDRHKELTERIKQQESTIISLQHELSHYPK
;
A
#
# COMPACT_ATOMS: atom_id res chain seq x y z
N MET A 1 0.16 -44.59 -30.53
CA MET A 1 0.48 -45.73 -29.62
C MET A 1 1.95 -45.79 -29.24
N TYR A 2 2.92 -45.66 -30.15
CA TYR A 2 4.36 -45.59 -29.77
C TYR A 2 4.92 -44.17 -29.64
N GLU A 3 4.29 -43.16 -30.25
CA GLU A 3 4.75 -41.76 -30.19
C GLU A 3 4.49 -41.12 -28.81
N ASP A 4 3.34 -41.39 -28.19
CA ASP A 4 3.00 -40.88 -26.84
C ASP A 4 3.98 -41.33 -25.75
N ALA A 5 4.55 -42.54 -25.90
CA ALA A 5 5.51 -43.09 -24.94
C ALA A 5 6.91 -42.48 -25.06
N GLU A 6 7.25 -41.90 -26.21
CA GLU A 6 8.49 -41.12 -26.37
C GLU A 6 8.31 -39.68 -25.89
N GLU A 7 7.13 -39.10 -26.10
CA GLU A 7 6.80 -37.76 -25.62
C GLU A 7 6.79 -37.69 -24.08
N HIS A 8 6.15 -38.65 -23.42
CA HIS A 8 6.20 -38.74 -21.95
C HIS A 8 7.62 -38.92 -21.41
N ARG A 9 8.47 -39.71 -22.07
CA ARG A 9 9.88 -39.85 -21.66
C ARG A 9 10.68 -38.56 -21.82
N ARG A 10 10.37 -37.75 -22.83
CA ARG A 10 10.98 -36.42 -23.02
C ARG A 10 10.49 -35.42 -21.97
N GLU A 11 9.20 -35.45 -21.65
CA GLU A 11 8.61 -34.64 -20.58
C GLU A 11 9.19 -34.97 -19.21
N GLU A 12 9.32 -36.25 -18.88
CA GLU A 12 9.95 -36.73 -17.64
C GLU A 12 11.43 -36.30 -17.57
N ALA A 13 12.17 -36.40 -18.69
CA ALA A 13 13.55 -35.91 -18.75
C ALA A 13 13.65 -34.40 -18.54
N CYS A 14 12.73 -33.61 -19.11
CA CYS A 14 12.64 -32.17 -18.89
C CYS A 14 12.29 -31.83 -17.44
N GLN A 15 11.38 -32.57 -16.82
CA GLN A 15 11.00 -32.40 -15.41
C GLN A 15 12.17 -32.73 -14.47
N HIS A 16 12.90 -33.82 -14.72
CA HIS A 16 14.11 -34.16 -13.97
C HIS A 16 15.22 -33.12 -14.15
N ALA A 17 15.42 -32.60 -15.37
CA ALA A 17 16.37 -31.53 -15.63
C ALA A 17 15.98 -30.25 -14.85
N ALA A 18 14.71 -29.85 -14.88
CA ALA A 18 14.21 -28.70 -14.12
C ALA A 18 14.38 -28.87 -12.61
N ALA A 19 14.07 -30.05 -12.07
CA ALA A 19 14.25 -30.37 -10.66
C ALA A 19 15.73 -30.28 -10.24
N SER A 20 16.65 -30.75 -11.08
CA SER A 20 18.09 -30.69 -10.81
C SER A 20 18.62 -29.25 -10.76
N VAL A 21 18.10 -28.35 -11.61
CA VAL A 21 18.44 -26.93 -11.62
C VAL A 21 17.93 -26.22 -10.36
N ILE A 22 16.70 -26.54 -9.93
CA ILE A 22 16.13 -26.00 -8.70
C ILE A 22 16.94 -26.44 -7.47
N GLN A 23 17.33 -27.72 -7.39
CA GLN A 23 18.16 -28.22 -6.30
C GLN A 23 19.57 -27.60 -6.29
N ARG A 24 20.14 -27.30 -7.46
CA ARG A 24 21.45 -26.63 -7.56
C ARG A 24 21.36 -25.18 -7.08
N ARG A 25 20.36 -24.43 -7.56
CA ARG A 25 20.09 -23.05 -7.10
C ARG A 25 19.75 -22.97 -5.62
N TRP A 26 19.07 -23.97 -5.08
CA TRP A 26 18.79 -24.06 -3.65
C TRP A 26 20.07 -24.28 -2.83
N ARG A 27 20.99 -25.13 -3.31
CA ARG A 27 22.31 -25.32 -2.69
C ARG A 27 23.16 -24.04 -2.76
N GLU A 28 23.22 -23.38 -3.91
CA GLU A 28 23.90 -22.09 -4.06
C GLU A 28 23.32 -21.03 -3.11
N HIS A 29 21.99 -20.98 -2.97
CA HIS A 29 21.33 -20.08 -2.04
C HIS A 29 21.62 -20.43 -0.56
N GLN A 30 21.71 -21.72 -0.22
CA GLN A 30 22.11 -22.18 1.12
C GLN A 30 23.58 -21.84 1.43
N GLU A 31 24.48 -22.01 0.46
CA GLU A 31 25.90 -21.67 0.58
C GLU A 31 26.08 -20.15 0.76
N LEU A 32 25.37 -19.33 -0.03
CA LEU A 32 25.36 -17.87 0.14
C LEU A 32 24.79 -17.43 1.50
N ARG A 33 23.91 -18.23 2.11
CA ARG A 33 23.37 -17.99 3.46
C ARG A 33 24.29 -18.49 4.56
N GLY A 34 25.03 -19.58 4.32
CA GLY A 34 25.93 -20.23 5.27
C GLY A 34 27.24 -19.49 5.53
N VAL A 35 27.58 -18.48 4.72
CA VAL A 35 28.79 -17.65 4.89
C VAL A 35 28.58 -16.50 5.90
N ALA A 36 27.36 -16.30 6.42
CA ALA A 36 27.11 -15.35 7.50
C ALA A 36 26.93 -16.10 8.84
N PRO A 37 27.76 -15.88 9.88
CA PRO A 37 27.66 -16.61 11.13
C PRO A 37 26.33 -16.35 11.84
N ASP A 38 25.61 -17.44 12.09
CA ASP A 38 24.20 -17.56 12.49
C ASP A 38 23.90 -17.20 13.96
N ALA A 39 24.65 -16.26 14.56
CA ALA A 39 24.54 -15.96 15.99
C ALA A 39 23.50 -14.87 16.36
N ALA A 40 22.95 -14.11 15.41
CA ALA A 40 22.24 -12.86 15.73
C ALA A 40 20.72 -12.83 15.46
N ARG A 41 20.08 -13.91 15.02
CA ARG A 41 18.66 -13.85 14.56
C ARG A 41 17.64 -14.67 15.35
N ARG A 42 17.89 -14.93 16.64
CA ARG A 42 16.85 -15.47 17.54
C ARG A 42 16.10 -14.45 18.42
N SER A 43 16.31 -13.13 18.23
CA SER A 43 15.74 -12.15 19.17
C SER A 43 14.82 -11.06 18.58
N MET A 44 14.33 -11.16 17.34
CA MET A 44 13.34 -10.18 16.85
C MET A 44 12.23 -10.83 16.01
N PHE A 45 11.33 -11.53 16.71
CA PHE A 45 9.93 -11.63 16.29
C PHE A 45 9.06 -10.99 17.37
N SER A 46 8.94 -9.66 17.32
CA SER A 46 7.74 -9.00 17.81
C SER A 46 7.44 -7.76 16.97
N SER A 47 6.33 -7.86 16.24
CA SER A 47 5.49 -6.74 15.79
C SER A 47 5.94 -5.90 14.58
N GLY A 48 4.96 -5.56 13.74
CA GLY A 48 5.06 -4.67 12.57
C GLY A 48 4.57 -5.37 11.31
N LEU A 49 3.26 -5.48 11.06
CA LEU A 49 2.39 -4.40 10.58
C LEU A 49 3.02 -3.65 9.40
N LEU A 50 2.69 -4.10 8.19
CA LEU A 50 2.93 -3.37 6.95
C LEU A 50 2.20 -2.02 7.00
N LEU A 51 2.92 -0.93 6.74
CA LEU A 51 2.32 0.28 6.20
C LEU A 51 3.02 0.66 4.90
N VAL A 52 2.17 0.80 3.89
CA VAL A 52 2.40 1.17 2.50
C VAL A 52 3.10 2.52 2.39
N ALA A 53 4.15 2.57 1.58
CA ALA A 53 4.78 3.80 1.10
C ALA A 53 3.98 4.40 -0.07
N PRO A 54 3.95 5.74 -0.17
CA PRO A 54 3.97 6.35 -1.49
C PRO A 54 4.95 7.54 -1.57
N GLY A 55 5.51 7.71 -2.78
CA GLY A 55 5.69 9.04 -3.34
C GLY A 55 7.12 9.55 -3.44
N ALA A 56 7.75 9.22 -4.56
CA ALA A 56 8.90 9.92 -5.11
C ALA A 56 8.55 11.36 -5.53
N PHE A 57 9.46 12.29 -5.24
CA PHE A 57 9.72 13.58 -5.92
C PHE A 57 11.05 14.05 -5.30
N GLY A 58 12.18 14.11 -6.00
CA GLY A 58 12.44 14.96 -7.15
C GLY A 58 13.18 16.21 -6.65
N GLY A 59 14.51 16.25 -6.80
CA GLY A 59 15.35 17.37 -6.33
C GLY A 59 16.82 17.14 -6.67
N THR A 60 17.23 17.78 -7.75
CA THR A 60 18.52 17.76 -8.46
C THR A 60 19.71 18.30 -7.68
N ASP A 61 20.87 17.70 -7.95
CA ASP A 61 22.21 18.28 -8.14
C ASP A 61 22.51 19.68 -7.60
N GLU A 62 23.53 19.77 -6.75
CA GLU A 62 24.60 20.75 -6.92
C GLU A 62 25.92 20.22 -6.33
N LYS A 63 27.01 20.44 -7.09
CA LYS A 63 28.38 20.04 -6.84
C LYS A 63 29.01 20.86 -5.71
N ASP A 64 29.96 20.28 -4.97
CA ASP A 64 31.37 20.65 -5.10
C ASP A 64 32.25 19.82 -4.16
N GLY A 65 33.39 19.39 -4.70
CA GLY A 65 34.51 18.90 -3.92
C GLY A 65 35.51 20.02 -3.70
N SER A 66 36.10 20.08 -2.51
CA SER A 66 37.49 20.50 -2.35
C SER A 66 38.04 20.03 -1.01
N GLU A 67 39.26 19.53 -1.10
CA GLU A 67 40.10 18.95 -0.08
C GLU A 67 40.59 19.94 0.98
N ALA A 68 41.04 19.36 2.09
CA ALA A 68 42.11 19.82 2.99
C ALA A 68 41.94 21.17 3.72
N ASN A 69 41.83 21.09 5.06
CA ASN A 69 42.93 21.53 5.93
C ASN A 69 42.73 21.11 7.37
N ASP A 70 43.76 20.47 7.92
CA ASP A 70 44.01 20.29 9.34
C ASP A 70 44.07 21.64 10.05
N ALA A 71 43.16 21.86 10.99
CA ALA A 71 43.31 22.85 12.02
C ALA A 71 42.58 22.38 13.29
N HIS A 72 43.35 22.01 14.30
CA HIS A 72 42.88 21.77 15.66
C HIS A 72 42.00 22.95 16.14
N PRO A 73 40.80 22.71 16.70
CA PRO A 73 40.09 23.76 17.41
C PRO A 73 40.70 23.96 18.80
N PRO A 74 40.95 25.21 19.22
CA PRO A 74 41.30 25.50 20.60
C PRO A 74 40.08 25.23 21.48
N LEU A 75 40.32 24.65 22.66
CA LEU A 75 39.35 24.47 23.73
C LEU A 75 38.83 25.85 24.16
N SER A 76 37.74 26.28 23.51
CA SER A 76 36.97 27.46 23.86
C SER A 76 35.91 27.08 24.89
N ASN A 77 35.91 27.83 25.97
CA ASN A 77 35.09 27.67 27.16
C ASN A 77 33.64 28.15 26.88
N GLY A 78 32.93 27.48 25.97
CA GLY A 78 31.60 27.87 25.45
C GLY A 78 30.49 26.82 25.60
N GLY A 79 30.73 25.74 26.36
CA GLY A 79 29.85 24.56 26.41
C GLY A 79 28.45 24.77 26.99
N PHE A 80 28.13 25.95 27.51
CA PHE A 80 26.82 26.24 28.10
C PHE A 80 25.87 27.00 27.17
N ASP A 81 26.38 27.86 26.29
CA ASP A 81 25.55 28.65 25.35
C ASP A 81 25.18 27.85 24.09
N GLU A 82 26.04 26.95 23.63
CA GLU A 82 25.78 26.11 22.46
C GLU A 82 24.67 25.07 22.74
N PHE A 83 24.59 24.55 23.97
CA PHE A 83 23.54 23.62 24.38
C PHE A 83 22.18 24.30 24.57
N ALA A 84 22.17 25.56 25.05
CA ALA A 84 20.95 26.35 25.19
C ALA A 84 20.42 26.80 23.82
N GLN A 85 21.29 27.20 22.90
CA GLN A 85 20.93 27.56 21.52
C GLN A 85 20.50 26.34 20.70
N THR A 86 21.17 25.19 20.85
CA THR A 86 20.72 23.93 20.22
C THR A 86 19.39 23.42 20.79
N SER A 87 19.16 23.54 22.10
CA SER A 87 17.87 23.20 22.70
C SER A 87 16.74 24.11 22.24
N GLN A 88 16.96 25.44 22.20
CA GLN A 88 15.99 26.40 21.68
C GLN A 88 15.72 26.21 20.17
N THR A 89 16.74 25.83 19.39
CA THR A 89 16.54 25.53 17.96
C THR A 89 15.80 24.22 17.74
N LEU A 90 16.00 23.20 18.59
CA LEU A 90 15.23 21.95 18.57
C LEU A 90 13.77 22.18 18.97
N GLU A 91 13.51 23.02 19.95
CA GLU A 91 12.15 23.41 20.35
C GLU A 91 11.45 24.19 19.23
N LYS A 92 12.14 25.14 18.59
CA LYS A 92 11.62 25.86 17.41
C LYS A 92 11.31 24.91 16.25
N LYS A 93 12.19 23.94 15.97
CA LYS A 93 11.95 22.88 14.96
C LYS A 93 10.74 22.02 15.34
N ARG A 94 10.61 21.64 16.61
CA ARG A 94 9.46 20.89 17.11
C ARG A 94 8.16 21.68 16.93
N HIS A 95 8.16 22.97 17.27
CA HIS A 95 7.01 23.85 17.06
C HIS A 95 6.66 23.97 15.57
N ALA A 96 7.64 24.15 14.69
CA ALA A 96 7.43 24.16 13.25
C ALA A 96 6.79 22.85 12.74
N CYS A 97 7.31 21.69 13.17
CA CYS A 97 6.72 20.39 12.82
C CYS A 97 5.29 20.21 13.35
N VAL A 98 4.98 20.72 14.55
CA VAL A 98 3.61 20.68 15.09
C VAL A 98 2.67 21.56 14.28
N GLU A 99 3.10 22.76 13.89
CA GLU A 99 2.30 23.66 13.04
C GLU A 99 2.10 23.10 11.63
N GLU A 100 3.13 22.49 11.03
CA GLU A 100 3.01 21.76 9.78
C GLU A 100 2.02 20.61 9.90
N TYR A 101 2.08 19.82 10.98
CA TYR A 101 1.13 18.75 11.24
C TYR A 101 -0.31 19.28 11.39
N ARG A 102 -0.50 20.40 12.11
CA ARG A 102 -1.80 21.07 12.22
C ARG A 102 -2.31 21.53 10.86
N ALA A 103 -1.46 22.14 10.03
CA ALA A 103 -1.80 22.57 8.67
C ALA A 103 -2.10 21.38 7.73
N LEU A 104 -1.40 20.26 7.87
CA LEU A 104 -1.70 19.04 7.13
C LEU A 104 -3.04 18.43 7.57
N LEU A 105 -3.37 18.47 8.86
CA LEU A 105 -4.67 18.03 9.36
C LEU A 105 -5.82 18.90 8.83
N THR A 106 -5.66 20.22 8.75
CA THR A 106 -6.69 21.09 8.16
C THR A 106 -6.85 20.84 6.66
N LYS A 107 -5.75 20.69 5.91
CA LYS A 107 -5.77 20.29 4.50
C LYS A 107 -6.47 18.94 4.30
N ARG A 108 -6.18 17.95 5.15
CA ARG A 108 -6.84 16.63 5.11
C ARG A 108 -8.34 16.75 5.35
N LYS A 109 -8.77 17.55 6.34
CA LYS A 109 -10.20 17.79 6.59
C LYS A 109 -10.89 18.40 5.38
N ALA A 110 -10.30 19.45 4.78
CA ALA A 110 -10.84 20.09 3.58
C ALA A 110 -10.92 19.12 2.38
N LEU A 111 -9.95 18.22 2.21
CA LEU A 111 -9.98 17.19 1.17
C LEU A 111 -11.10 16.16 1.42
N LEU A 112 -11.32 15.75 2.67
CA LEU A 112 -12.40 14.83 3.03
C LEU A 112 -13.77 15.48 2.80
N GLU A 113 -13.93 16.76 3.13
CA GLU A 113 -15.16 17.52 2.86
C GLU A 113 -15.45 17.62 1.35
N LYS A 114 -14.43 17.91 0.53
CA LYS A 114 -14.57 17.91 -0.94
C LYS A 114 -14.90 16.50 -1.47
N ASN A 115 -14.24 15.46 -0.95
CA ASN A 115 -14.51 14.08 -1.35
C ASN A 115 -15.95 13.68 -1.05
N LEU A 116 -16.46 14.02 0.14
CA LEU A 116 -17.85 13.79 0.52
C LEU A 116 -18.82 14.53 -0.41
N ALA A 117 -18.52 15.80 -0.76
CA ALA A 117 -19.34 16.56 -1.70
C ALA A 117 -19.38 15.91 -3.10
N TYR A 118 -18.24 15.41 -3.60
CA TYR A 118 -18.20 14.67 -4.87
C TYR A 118 -18.96 13.34 -4.79
N GLN A 119 -18.85 12.60 -3.69
CA GLN A 119 -19.64 11.39 -3.48
C GLN A 119 -21.14 11.67 -3.48
N GLN A 120 -21.57 12.79 -2.89
CA GLN A 120 -22.98 13.23 -2.93
C GLN A 120 -23.44 13.64 -4.33
N LEU A 121 -22.60 14.33 -5.11
CA LEU A 121 -22.92 14.67 -6.50
C LEU A 121 -23.02 13.41 -7.37
N LEU A 122 -22.09 12.48 -7.18
CA LEU A 122 -22.07 11.21 -7.90
C LEU A 122 -23.26 10.33 -7.52
N SER A 123 -23.63 10.28 -6.23
CA SER A 123 -24.81 9.53 -5.78
C SER A 123 -26.11 10.11 -6.35
N ARG A 124 -26.22 11.44 -6.45
CA ARG A 124 -27.34 12.11 -7.13
C ARG A 124 -27.37 11.80 -8.62
N HIS A 125 -26.23 11.89 -9.31
CA HIS A 125 -26.15 11.57 -10.74
C HIS A 125 -26.55 10.11 -11.02
N TYR A 126 -26.06 9.15 -10.24
CA TYR A 126 -26.47 7.75 -10.36
C TYR A 126 -27.92 7.50 -9.93
N ALA A 127 -28.46 8.26 -8.97
CA ALA A 127 -29.90 8.21 -8.66
C ALA A 127 -30.74 8.73 -9.82
N GLU A 128 -30.35 9.84 -10.45
CA GLU A 128 -31.02 10.38 -11.64
C GLU A 128 -30.91 9.46 -12.87
N GLN A 129 -29.76 8.82 -13.06
CA GLN A 129 -29.56 7.82 -14.10
C GLN A 129 -30.45 6.58 -13.88
N ARG A 130 -30.56 6.09 -12.64
CA ARG A 130 -31.48 4.99 -12.29
C ARG A 130 -32.94 5.36 -12.50
N ARG A 131 -33.35 6.57 -12.13
CA ARG A 131 -34.70 7.11 -12.42
C ARG A 131 -35.00 7.13 -13.92
N ARG A 132 -34.03 7.53 -14.75
CA ARG A 132 -34.17 7.50 -16.22
C ARG A 132 -34.29 6.07 -16.76
N ASN A 133 -33.65 5.10 -16.11
CA ASN A 133 -33.67 3.70 -16.49
C ASN A 133 -34.85 2.90 -15.90
N GLY A 134 -35.66 3.50 -15.02
CA GLY A 134 -36.80 2.83 -14.37
C GLY A 134 -36.44 1.80 -13.29
N GLU A 135 -35.22 1.87 -12.72
CA GLU A 135 -34.68 0.90 -11.76
C GLU A 135 -34.86 1.32 -10.28
N ASP A 136 -35.84 2.17 -9.99
CA ASP A 136 -36.01 2.76 -8.65
C ASP A 136 -36.37 1.73 -7.56
N ASP A 137 -37.09 0.66 -7.92
CA ASP A 137 -37.55 -0.36 -6.95
C ASP A 137 -36.47 -1.39 -6.56
N VAL A 138 -35.45 -1.57 -7.41
CA VAL A 138 -34.47 -2.67 -7.24
C VAL A 138 -33.37 -2.32 -6.21
N THR A 139 -33.28 -1.06 -5.77
CA THR A 139 -32.16 -0.58 -4.93
C THR A 139 -32.54 0.05 -3.59
N GLN A 140 -33.68 -0.32 -2.99
CA GLN A 140 -33.79 -0.31 -1.51
C GLN A 140 -32.86 -1.40 -0.92
N LEU A 141 -31.55 -1.28 -1.14
CA LEU A 141 -30.54 -2.26 -0.74
C LEU A 141 -30.32 -2.24 0.79
N THR A 142 -30.83 -1.22 1.48
CA THR A 142 -30.87 -1.15 2.93
C THR A 142 -32.34 -1.20 3.34
N THR A 143 -32.73 -2.28 4.01
CA THR A 143 -34.06 -2.34 4.61
C THR A 143 -34.17 -1.17 5.61
N PRO A 144 -35.32 -0.50 5.72
CA PRO A 144 -35.51 0.58 6.70
C PRO A 144 -35.21 0.12 8.13
N ASP A 145 -35.35 -1.19 8.38
CA ASP A 145 -34.96 -1.86 9.63
C ASP A 145 -33.43 -1.91 9.84
N ALA A 146 -32.64 -2.18 8.79
CA ALA A 146 -31.18 -2.14 8.86
C ALA A 146 -30.65 -0.71 9.06
N GLU A 147 -31.31 0.31 8.48
CA GLU A 147 -30.99 1.71 8.76
C GLU A 147 -31.31 2.09 10.22
N ALA A 148 -32.47 1.66 10.72
CA ALA A 148 -32.86 1.87 12.12
C ALA A 148 -31.87 1.22 13.09
N ALA A 149 -31.46 -0.03 12.82
CA ALA A 149 -30.46 -0.74 13.59
C ALA A 149 -29.10 -0.01 13.58
N TYR A 150 -28.65 0.48 12.42
CA TYR A 150 -27.43 1.29 12.31
C TYR A 150 -27.48 2.53 13.19
N TRP A 151 -28.60 3.28 13.17
CA TRP A 151 -28.76 4.45 14.01
C TRP A 151 -28.76 4.15 15.51
N VAL A 152 -29.31 3.00 15.93
CA VAL A 152 -29.22 2.53 17.33
C VAL A 152 -27.76 2.28 17.71
N LEU A 153 -26.97 1.59 16.88
CA LEU A 153 -25.55 1.37 17.14
C LEU A 153 -24.76 2.69 17.20
N VAL A 154 -25.05 3.64 16.29
CA VAL A 154 -24.39 4.96 16.30
C VAL A 154 -24.67 5.71 17.60
N ARG A 155 -25.91 5.65 18.11
CA ARG A 155 -26.28 6.24 19.40
C ARG A 155 -25.54 5.57 20.56
N GLN A 156 -25.49 4.23 20.59
CA GLN A 156 -24.72 3.50 21.60
C GLN A 156 -23.24 3.90 21.60
N VAL A 157 -22.63 4.03 20.43
CA VAL A 157 -21.23 4.50 20.31
C VAL A 157 -21.07 5.94 20.81
N ALA A 158 -22.03 6.82 20.54
CA ALA A 158 -22.01 8.19 21.04
C ALA A 158 -22.11 8.23 22.57
N GLU A 159 -23.01 7.43 23.16
CA GLU A 159 -23.13 7.30 24.61
C GLU A 159 -21.85 6.74 25.24
N GLU A 160 -21.24 5.69 24.68
CA GLU A 160 -19.99 5.13 25.17
C GLU A 160 -18.84 6.15 25.09
N ARG A 161 -18.77 6.92 24.00
CA ARG A 161 -17.80 8.03 23.89
C ARG A 161 -18.01 9.07 24.98
N GLN A 162 -19.26 9.43 25.28
CA GLN A 162 -19.57 10.36 26.36
C GLN A 162 -19.22 9.79 27.73
N ARG A 163 -19.50 8.50 27.99
CA ARG A 163 -19.11 7.79 29.22
C ARG A 163 -17.59 7.78 29.40
N VAL A 164 -16.83 7.46 28.34
CA VAL A 164 -15.36 7.48 28.35
C VAL A 164 -14.83 8.90 28.57
N ALA A 165 -15.40 9.90 27.87
CA ALA A 165 -15.03 11.29 28.05
C ALA A 165 -15.26 11.76 29.50
N GLY A 166 -16.44 11.43 30.07
CA GLY A 166 -16.77 11.72 31.47
C GLY A 166 -15.81 11.07 32.46
N ARG A 167 -15.52 9.77 32.32
CA ARG A 167 -14.52 9.07 33.15
C ARG A 167 -13.13 9.70 33.03
N SER A 168 -12.72 10.08 31.81
CA SER A 168 -11.42 10.72 31.59
C SER A 168 -11.34 12.11 32.24
N ALA A 169 -12.43 12.89 32.21
CA ALA A 169 -12.51 14.19 32.85
C ALA A 169 -12.50 14.05 34.38
N ALA A 170 -13.21 13.07 34.93
CA ALA A 170 -13.19 12.76 36.37
C ALA A 170 -11.78 12.39 36.84
N LEU A 171 -11.11 11.47 36.13
CA LEU A 171 -9.73 11.07 36.46
C LEU A 171 -8.74 12.24 36.38
N LYS A 172 -8.93 13.16 35.42
CA LYS A 172 -8.09 14.37 35.33
C LYS A 172 -8.30 15.29 36.54
N LYS A 173 -9.56 15.53 36.94
CA LYS A 173 -9.88 16.30 38.15
C LYS A 173 -9.29 15.65 39.40
N ASP A 174 -9.40 14.33 39.53
CA ASP A 174 -8.82 13.60 40.66
C ASP A 174 -7.30 13.76 40.70
N LEU A 175 -6.62 13.65 39.55
CA LEU A 175 -5.17 13.87 39.47
C LEU A 175 -4.78 15.31 39.83
N GLU A 176 -5.55 16.31 39.39
CA GLU A 176 -5.34 17.71 39.75
C GLU A 176 -5.50 17.94 41.26
N LEU A 177 -6.53 17.36 41.87
CA LEU A 177 -6.72 17.41 43.32
C LEU A 177 -5.57 16.74 44.08
N GLN A 178 -5.09 15.58 43.63
CA GLN A 178 -3.94 14.93 44.25
C GLN A 178 -2.67 15.80 44.11
N ARG A 179 -2.44 16.40 42.94
CA ARG A 179 -1.32 17.34 42.75
C ARG A 179 -1.40 18.49 43.74
N GLN A 180 -2.54 19.18 43.81
CA GLN A 180 -2.75 20.29 44.75
C GLN A 180 -2.52 19.88 46.22
N ARG A 181 -2.91 18.66 46.61
CA ARG A 181 -2.67 18.15 47.97
C ARG A 181 -1.21 17.90 48.27
N TYR A 182 -0.45 17.38 47.30
CA TYR A 182 0.95 17.03 47.52
C TYR A 182 1.92 18.16 47.19
N GLU A 183 1.53 19.18 46.43
CA GLU A 183 2.39 20.33 46.08
C GLU A 183 3.04 20.99 47.31
N PRO A 184 2.30 21.42 48.35
CA PRO A 184 2.93 22.08 49.51
C PRO A 184 3.87 21.13 50.26
N ILE A 185 3.54 19.84 50.33
CA ILE A 185 4.40 18.82 50.95
C ILE A 185 5.70 18.66 50.15
N MET A 186 5.62 18.70 48.81
CA MET A 186 6.80 18.62 47.95
C MET A 186 7.68 19.87 48.07
N GLU A 187 7.07 21.05 48.18
CA GLU A 187 7.77 22.32 48.42
C GLU A 187 8.47 22.32 49.79
N GLU A 188 7.80 21.88 50.85
CA GLU A 188 8.39 21.74 52.20
C GLU A 188 9.58 20.78 52.21
N VAL A 189 9.44 19.61 51.55
CA VAL A 189 10.53 18.64 51.43
C VAL A 189 11.70 19.21 50.63
N ALA A 190 11.43 19.96 49.55
CA ALA A 190 12.48 20.61 48.77
C ALA A 190 13.25 21.66 49.59
N LEU A 191 12.55 22.46 50.39
CA LEU A 191 13.18 23.42 51.31
C LEU A 191 14.04 22.71 52.36
N GLN A 192 13.56 21.61 52.95
CA GLN A 192 14.33 20.82 53.90
C GLN A 192 15.58 20.18 53.25
N GLU A 193 15.45 19.66 52.02
CA GLU A 193 16.58 19.13 51.25
C GLU A 193 17.64 20.22 51.01
N GLN A 194 17.23 21.44 50.65
CA GLN A 194 18.14 22.58 50.45
C GLN A 194 18.81 23.02 51.75
N ASN A 195 18.04 23.15 52.85
CA ASN A 195 18.58 23.51 54.17
C ASN A 195 19.62 22.49 54.64
N PHE A 196 19.38 21.20 54.43
CA PHE A 196 20.33 20.15 54.77
C PHE A 196 21.60 20.22 53.92
N GLN A 197 21.48 20.52 52.63
CA GLN A 197 22.63 20.71 51.74
C GLN A 197 23.47 21.91 52.19
N GLN A 198 22.84 23.03 52.55
CA GLN A 198 23.54 24.20 53.08
C GLN A 198 24.26 23.87 54.39
N HIS A 199 23.62 23.15 55.31
CA HIS A 199 24.25 22.74 56.56
C HIS A 199 25.48 21.83 56.33
N ILE A 200 25.42 20.89 55.38
CA ILE A 200 26.58 20.08 54.99
C ILE A 200 27.69 20.94 54.40
N GLN A 201 27.35 21.91 53.56
CA GLN A 201 28.33 22.83 52.96
C GLN A 201 29.03 23.69 54.02
N GLU A 202 28.28 24.24 54.97
CA GLU A 202 28.81 25.01 56.10
C GLU A 202 29.73 24.15 56.98
N LEU A 203 29.30 22.92 57.30
CA LEU A 203 30.10 21.99 58.07
C LEU A 203 31.39 21.60 57.32
N ALA A 204 31.30 21.30 56.02
CA ALA A 204 32.45 21.00 55.17
C ALA A 204 33.44 22.19 55.07
N ALA A 205 32.93 23.42 55.02
CA ALA A 205 33.75 24.63 55.03
C ALA A 205 34.47 24.86 56.37
N SER A 206 33.86 24.46 57.49
CA SER A 206 34.45 24.57 58.83
C SER A 206 35.53 23.52 59.12
N VAL A 207 35.53 22.39 58.40
CA VAL A 207 36.46 21.28 58.60
C VAL A 207 37.83 21.56 57.95
N ARG A 208 38.90 21.25 58.69
CA ARG A 208 40.30 21.38 58.26
C ARG A 208 41.01 20.04 58.22
N PHE A 209 41.95 19.88 57.29
CA PHE A 209 42.75 18.66 57.18
C PHE A 209 43.69 18.51 58.40
N MET A 210 43.65 17.35 59.06
CA MET A 210 44.43 17.11 60.29
C MET A 210 45.95 17.27 60.13
N ARG A 211 46.49 16.97 58.95
CA ARG A 211 47.94 17.00 58.70
C ARG A 211 48.46 18.35 58.18
N SER A 212 47.62 19.13 57.52
CA SER A 212 48.02 20.37 56.85
C SER A 212 47.34 21.62 57.40
N SER A 213 46.34 21.48 58.28
CA SER A 213 45.48 22.54 58.84
C SER A 213 44.77 23.45 57.82
N ARG A 214 44.91 23.14 56.53
CA ARG A 214 44.27 23.88 55.43
C ARG A 214 42.78 23.51 55.37
N PRO A 215 41.89 24.46 55.07
CA PRO A 215 40.48 24.16 54.80
C PRO A 215 40.34 23.36 53.50
N ILE A 216 39.23 22.65 53.36
CA ILE A 216 38.89 21.96 52.11
C ILE A 216 38.62 23.02 51.03
N PRO A 217 39.22 22.90 49.82
CA PRO A 217 38.97 23.86 48.75
C PRO A 217 37.49 23.84 48.34
N THR A 218 36.93 25.02 48.09
CA THR A 218 35.51 25.23 47.74
C THR A 218 35.09 24.39 46.54
N ASP A 219 35.96 24.24 45.55
CA ASP A 219 35.71 23.47 44.34
C ASP A 219 35.57 21.98 44.63
N ALA A 220 36.31 21.45 45.61
CA ALA A 220 36.15 20.06 46.03
C ALA A 220 34.82 19.87 46.77
N ILE A 221 34.41 20.82 47.61
CA ILE A 221 33.12 20.79 48.30
C ILE A 221 31.96 20.80 47.29
N ALA A 222 32.02 21.67 46.28
CA ALA A 222 31.04 21.72 45.20
C ALA A 222 30.92 20.39 44.44
N GLN A 223 32.05 19.78 44.07
CA GLN A 223 32.07 18.46 43.42
C GLN A 223 31.47 17.35 44.31
N TYR A 224 31.65 17.41 45.64
CA TYR A 224 31.03 16.47 46.56
C TYR A 224 29.51 16.64 46.62
N VAL A 225 29.02 17.88 46.68
CA VAL A 225 27.58 18.18 46.68
C VAL A 225 26.93 17.72 45.37
N GLU A 226 27.54 17.98 44.22
CA GLU A 226 27.03 17.53 42.92
C GLU A 226 26.93 15.99 42.83
N ARG A 227 27.98 15.29 43.29
CA ARG A 227 27.96 13.82 43.37
C ARG A 227 26.87 13.31 44.31
N GLU A 228 26.67 13.96 45.45
CA GLU A 228 25.63 13.60 46.40
C GLU A 228 24.22 13.81 45.81
N VAL A 229 23.98 14.95 45.15
CA VAL A 229 22.72 15.24 44.46
C VAL A 229 22.45 14.22 43.35
N ALA A 230 23.46 13.87 42.56
CA ALA A 230 23.35 12.84 41.52
C ALA A 230 22.98 11.48 42.13
N GLN A 231 23.68 11.03 43.19
CA GLN A 231 23.38 9.78 43.88
C GLN A 231 21.97 9.78 44.49
N ARG A 232 21.58 10.85 45.18
CA ARG A 232 20.23 11.01 45.75
C ARG A 232 19.16 10.99 44.67
N SER A 233 19.38 11.64 43.53
CA SER A 233 18.46 11.60 42.39
C SER A 233 18.30 10.19 41.81
N ALA A 234 19.40 9.42 41.72
CA ALA A 234 19.37 8.03 41.28
C ALA A 234 18.61 7.12 42.26
N ILE A 235 18.79 7.33 43.56
CA ILE A 235 18.03 6.63 44.61
C ILE A 235 16.54 6.99 44.54
N ARG A 236 16.19 8.27 44.35
CA ARG A 236 14.79 8.69 44.15
C ARG A 236 14.19 8.03 42.91
N ALA A 237 14.91 7.99 41.79
CA ALA A 237 14.47 7.33 40.57
C ALA A 237 14.26 5.82 40.76
N SER A 238 15.16 5.12 41.46
CA SER A 238 15.04 3.68 41.75
C SER A 238 13.86 3.40 42.70
N ARG A 239 13.64 4.23 43.72
CA ARG A 239 12.46 4.15 44.61
C ARG A 239 11.16 4.37 43.84
N VAL A 240 11.09 5.39 42.99
CA VAL A 240 9.90 5.63 42.14
C VAL A 240 9.62 4.42 41.25
N ARG A 241 10.65 3.85 40.61
CA ARG A 241 10.50 2.61 39.82
C ARG A 241 10.02 1.44 40.68
N TYR A 242 10.56 1.26 41.87
CA TYR A 242 10.10 0.24 42.82
C TYR A 242 8.61 0.44 43.18
N PHE A 243 8.18 1.67 43.50
CA PHE A 243 6.78 1.96 43.79
C PHE A 243 5.87 1.72 42.57
N GLN A 244 6.30 2.08 41.36
CA GLN A 244 5.56 1.79 40.14
C GLN A 244 5.39 0.28 39.91
N LEU A 245 6.46 -0.50 40.11
CA LEU A 245 6.44 -1.96 40.00
C LEU A 245 5.57 -2.59 41.10
N LYS A 246 5.70 -2.15 42.35
CA LYS A 246 4.85 -2.58 43.47
C LYS A 246 3.38 -2.29 43.20
N ASN A 247 3.05 -1.09 42.72
CA ASN A 247 1.67 -0.73 42.36
C ASN A 247 1.15 -1.50 41.15
N ARG A 248 2.02 -1.84 40.18
CA ARG A 248 1.66 -2.73 39.06
C ARG A 248 1.38 -4.14 39.56
N LEU A 249 2.22 -4.69 40.44
CA LEU A 249 2.00 -5.99 41.08
C LEU A 249 0.72 -5.99 41.93
N LEU A 250 0.45 -4.93 42.69
CA LEU A 250 -0.79 -4.77 43.45
C LEU A 250 -2.01 -4.70 42.53
N ARG A 251 -1.94 -3.98 41.40
CA ARG A 251 -3.01 -3.95 40.39
C ARG A 251 -3.23 -5.32 39.75
N LEU A 252 -2.16 -6.04 39.41
CA LEU A 252 -2.24 -7.40 38.87
C LEU A 252 -2.78 -8.39 39.91
N ARG A 253 -2.37 -8.28 41.17
CA ARG A 253 -2.93 -9.07 42.29
C ARG A 253 -4.40 -8.72 42.54
N ARG A 254 -4.80 -7.44 42.45
CA ARG A 254 -6.21 -7.03 42.55
C ARG A 254 -7.02 -7.42 41.33
N ALA A 255 -6.44 -7.53 40.14
CA ALA A 255 -7.12 -8.09 38.97
C ALA A 255 -7.25 -9.61 39.07
N ALA A 256 -6.22 -10.30 39.58
CA ALA A 256 -6.25 -11.73 39.85
C ALA A 256 -7.20 -12.11 41.00
N LYS A 257 -7.24 -11.28 42.06
CA LYS A 257 -8.13 -11.45 43.21
C LYS A 257 -9.53 -10.88 42.94
N GLY A 258 -9.65 -9.79 42.20
CA GLY A 258 -10.90 -9.15 41.78
C GLY A 258 -11.63 -9.84 40.62
N GLY A 259 -11.14 -11.00 40.16
CA GLY A 259 -11.94 -11.99 39.45
C GLY A 259 -12.83 -12.83 40.39
N ALA A 260 -12.63 -12.74 41.71
CA ALA A 260 -13.42 -13.40 42.74
C ALA A 260 -13.56 -12.50 43.97
N ALA A 261 -14.73 -11.89 44.15
CA ALA A 261 -15.14 -11.04 45.27
C ALA A 261 -14.85 -9.53 45.16
N SER A 262 -15.94 -8.80 44.92
CA SER A 262 -16.15 -7.44 45.39
C SER A 262 -16.09 -7.42 46.93
N PRO A 263 -15.28 -6.56 47.57
CA PRO A 263 -15.32 -6.44 49.02
C PRO A 263 -16.33 -5.37 49.43
N SER A 264 -17.47 -5.82 49.98
CA SER A 264 -18.31 -5.02 50.86
C SER A 264 -17.49 -4.71 52.12
N SER A 265 -17.14 -3.44 52.29
CA SER A 265 -16.69 -2.91 53.56
C SER A 265 -17.84 -3.02 54.56
N ASN A 266 -17.62 -3.71 55.68
CA ASN A 266 -18.27 -3.52 57.00
C ASN A 266 -17.92 -4.71 57.90
N SER A 267 -16.76 -4.67 58.56
CA SER A 267 -16.50 -5.47 59.77
C SER A 267 -15.46 -4.78 60.64
N ALA A 268 -15.81 -3.59 61.11
CA ALA A 268 -15.08 -2.86 62.13
C ALA A 268 -16.07 -2.33 63.17
N ALA A 269 -16.69 -3.22 63.94
CA ALA A 269 -17.35 -2.92 65.20
C ALA A 269 -17.89 -4.21 65.83
N THR A 270 -17.12 -4.84 66.70
CA THR A 270 -17.61 -5.60 67.88
C THR A 270 -16.41 -5.95 68.75
N ALA A 271 -15.93 -4.94 69.46
CA ALA A 271 -15.18 -5.14 70.69
C ALA A 271 -16.10 -4.74 71.85
N ALA A 272 -16.04 -5.51 72.92
CA ALA A 272 -16.63 -5.30 74.25
C ALA A 272 -18.10 -5.71 74.46
N THR A 273 -18.27 -6.94 74.94
CA THR A 273 -19.20 -7.26 76.05
C THR A 273 -18.80 -8.60 76.68
N THR A 274 -18.51 -8.56 77.99
CA THR A 274 -18.88 -9.55 79.04
C THR A 274 -18.34 -10.99 78.86
N GLY A 275 -17.50 -11.57 79.71
CA GLY A 275 -17.62 -11.72 81.17
C GLY A 275 -18.11 -13.13 81.48
N GLN A 276 -17.20 -13.99 81.99
CA GLN A 276 -17.39 -15.40 82.41
C GLN A 276 -17.59 -16.42 81.26
N ASP A 277 -16.94 -17.60 81.39
CA ASP A 277 -16.94 -18.80 80.51
C ASP A 277 -15.60 -19.08 79.79
N GLY A 278 -14.54 -19.39 80.56
CA GLY A 278 -13.17 -19.54 80.06
C GLY A 278 -12.78 -20.91 79.49
N GLU A 279 -13.53 -21.99 79.76
CA GLU A 279 -13.10 -23.35 79.36
C GLU A 279 -14.03 -24.01 78.32
N GLU A 280 -15.34 -23.75 78.36
CA GLU A 280 -16.26 -24.22 77.30
C GLU A 280 -16.15 -23.38 76.00
N SER A 281 -15.78 -22.10 76.11
CA SER A 281 -15.54 -21.23 74.94
C SER A 281 -14.33 -21.66 74.13
N ASN A 282 -13.29 -22.22 74.74
CA ASN A 282 -12.12 -22.71 74.02
C ASN A 282 -12.40 -23.98 73.22
N ALA A 283 -13.23 -24.89 73.74
CA ALA A 283 -13.67 -26.09 73.01
C ALA A 283 -14.64 -25.73 71.86
N ALA A 284 -15.58 -24.82 72.09
CA ALA A 284 -16.46 -24.29 71.05
C ALA A 284 -15.69 -23.52 69.96
N ASN A 285 -14.69 -22.72 70.35
CA ASN A 285 -13.79 -22.05 69.41
C ASN A 285 -12.95 -23.07 68.62
N HIS A 286 -12.45 -24.15 69.24
CA HIS A 286 -11.71 -25.18 68.54
C HIS A 286 -12.57 -25.95 67.53
N HIS A 287 -13.83 -26.24 67.89
CA HIS A 287 -14.81 -26.82 66.97
C HIS A 287 -15.16 -25.87 65.81
N MET A 288 -15.34 -24.57 66.10
CA MET A 288 -15.56 -23.53 65.08
C MET A 288 -14.37 -23.42 64.12
N PHE A 289 -13.13 -23.42 64.64
CA PHE A 289 -11.92 -23.42 63.79
C PHE A 289 -11.80 -24.69 62.94
N LEU A 290 -12.28 -25.83 63.43
CA LEU A 290 -12.30 -27.07 62.67
C LEU A 290 -13.30 -26.99 61.50
N ILE A 291 -14.49 -26.43 61.74
CA ILE A 291 -15.50 -26.19 60.70
C ILE A 291 -14.97 -25.21 59.67
N ASP A 292 -14.35 -24.10 60.09
CA ASP A 292 -13.75 -23.13 59.18
C ASP A 292 -12.63 -23.76 58.34
N PHE A 293 -11.82 -24.64 58.93
CA PHE A 293 -10.77 -25.36 58.23
C PHE A 293 -11.32 -26.37 57.22
N GLU A 294 -12.33 -27.15 57.59
CA GLU A 294 -13.02 -28.07 56.68
C GLU A 294 -13.70 -27.32 55.54
N GLN A 295 -14.34 -26.19 55.84
CA GLN A 295 -14.94 -25.32 54.83
C GLN A 295 -13.88 -24.77 53.88
N LEU A 296 -12.75 -24.27 54.40
CA LEU A 296 -11.63 -23.81 53.56
C LEU A 296 -11.11 -24.92 52.65
N LYS A 297 -11.12 -26.16 53.12
CA LYS A 297 -10.68 -27.33 52.35
C LYS A 297 -11.65 -27.62 51.20
N VAL A 298 -12.96 -27.59 51.45
CA VAL A 298 -14.00 -27.72 50.41
C VAL A 298 -13.94 -26.56 49.41
N GLU A 299 -13.74 -25.33 49.88
CA GLU A 299 -13.55 -24.17 49.02
C GLU A 299 -12.28 -24.31 48.16
N ASN A 300 -11.20 -24.84 48.73
CA ASN A 300 -9.97 -25.08 47.98
C ASN A 300 -10.17 -26.15 46.90
N THR A 301 -10.82 -27.27 47.21
CA THR A 301 -11.09 -28.34 46.22
C THR A 301 -11.99 -27.83 45.09
N THR A 302 -13.06 -27.10 45.41
CA THR A 302 -13.96 -26.54 44.39
C THR A 302 -13.30 -25.45 43.53
N LEU A 303 -12.39 -24.65 44.10
CA LEU A 303 -11.57 -23.72 43.32
C LEU A 303 -10.58 -24.46 42.42
N ASN A 304 -10.00 -25.57 42.89
CA ASN A 304 -9.09 -26.37 42.10
C ASN A 304 -9.79 -27.03 40.91
N GLU A 305 -10.99 -27.60 41.11
CA GLU A 305 -11.85 -28.13 40.05
C GLU A 305 -12.13 -27.07 38.99
N LYS A 306 -12.49 -25.85 39.41
CA LYS A 306 -12.69 -24.72 38.47
C LYS A 306 -11.41 -24.35 37.72
N ILE A 307 -10.25 -24.39 38.37
CA ILE A 307 -8.96 -24.13 37.72
C ILE A 307 -8.70 -25.21 36.65
N GLU A 308 -8.96 -26.46 36.97
CA GLU A 308 -8.81 -27.59 36.05
C GLU A 308 -9.76 -27.47 34.86
N GLU A 309 -11.06 -27.21 35.08
CA GLU A 309 -12.05 -26.95 34.02
C GLU A 309 -11.59 -25.81 33.09
N ARG A 310 -11.17 -24.68 33.67
CA ARG A 310 -10.66 -23.53 32.91
C ARG A 310 -9.39 -23.89 32.14
N SER A 311 -8.51 -24.71 32.71
CA SER A 311 -7.28 -25.14 32.05
C SER A 311 -7.59 -26.01 30.82
N GLU A 312 -8.59 -26.89 30.91
CA GLU A 312 -9.07 -27.68 29.77
C GLU A 312 -9.73 -26.80 28.71
N GLU A 313 -10.56 -25.83 29.10
CA GLU A 313 -11.15 -24.86 28.16
C GLU A 313 -10.06 -24.12 27.38
N VAL A 314 -9.01 -23.67 28.07
CA VAL A 314 -7.87 -23.01 27.45
C VAL A 314 -7.15 -23.93 26.47
N LEU A 315 -6.96 -25.21 26.80
CA LEU A 315 -6.37 -26.20 25.90
C LEU A 315 -7.26 -26.46 24.67
N LYS A 316 -8.57 -26.61 24.86
CA LYS A 316 -9.56 -26.75 23.79
C LYS A 316 -9.54 -25.53 22.86
N LEU A 317 -9.46 -24.33 23.41
CA LEU A 317 -9.35 -23.09 22.63
C LEU A 317 -8.02 -23.01 21.86
N ARG A 318 -6.90 -23.40 22.46
CA ARG A 318 -5.60 -23.46 21.76
C ARG A 318 -5.65 -24.42 20.57
N SER A 319 -6.25 -25.61 20.75
CA SER A 319 -6.43 -26.57 19.66
C SER A 319 -7.28 -26.00 18.52
N LYS A 320 -8.39 -25.32 18.85
CA LYS A 320 -9.24 -24.62 17.87
C LYS A 320 -8.48 -23.52 17.11
N VAL A 321 -7.66 -22.72 17.82
CA VAL A 321 -6.82 -21.68 17.21
C VAL A 321 -5.82 -22.28 16.25
N THR A 322 -5.10 -23.34 16.64
CA THR A 322 -4.14 -24.03 15.76
C THR A 322 -4.83 -24.59 14.51
N ASN A 323 -5.98 -25.24 14.65
CA ASN A 323 -6.74 -25.74 13.51
C ASN A 323 -7.18 -24.60 12.58
N THR A 324 -7.66 -23.48 13.15
CA THR A 324 -8.04 -22.29 12.37
C THR A 324 -6.83 -21.71 11.63
N ILE A 325 -5.65 -21.69 12.25
CA ILE A 325 -4.40 -21.28 11.58
C ILE A 325 -4.08 -22.21 10.42
N HIS A 326 -4.17 -23.54 10.59
CA HIS A 326 -3.94 -24.48 9.49
C HIS A 326 -4.92 -24.26 8.32
N ILE A 327 -6.21 -24.11 8.63
CA ILE A 327 -7.23 -23.83 7.61
C ILE A 327 -6.92 -22.49 6.90
N ALA A 328 -6.57 -21.45 7.65
CA ALA A 328 -6.21 -20.16 7.08
C ALA A 328 -4.97 -20.24 6.18
N THR A 329 -3.97 -21.03 6.57
CA THR A 329 -2.78 -21.30 5.75
C THR A 329 -3.13 -22.01 4.45
N HIS A 330 -3.93 -23.08 4.51
CA HIS A 330 -4.38 -23.78 3.30
C HIS A 330 -5.22 -22.88 2.37
N VAL A 331 -6.09 -22.04 2.93
CA VAL A 331 -6.86 -21.08 2.13
C VAL A 331 -5.93 -20.06 1.48
N ARG A 332 -4.90 -19.60 2.19
CA ARG A 332 -3.90 -18.66 1.64
C ARG A 332 -3.10 -19.29 0.51
N GLU A 333 -2.63 -20.53 0.68
CA GLU A 333 -1.91 -21.27 -0.36
C GLU A 333 -2.77 -21.46 -1.61
N LYS A 334 -4.02 -21.91 -1.45
CA LYS A 334 -4.96 -22.05 -2.56
C LYS A 334 -5.21 -20.72 -3.28
N LEU A 335 -5.38 -19.64 -2.51
CA LEU A 335 -5.55 -18.30 -3.05
C LEU A 335 -4.33 -17.86 -3.88
N ASP A 336 -3.13 -18.13 -3.39
CA ASP A 336 -1.89 -17.78 -4.07
C ASP A 336 -1.69 -18.63 -5.34
N CYS A 337 -2.04 -19.93 -5.32
CA CYS A 337 -2.09 -20.76 -6.53
C CYS A 337 -3.06 -20.20 -7.57
N VAL A 338 -4.30 -19.91 -7.18
CA VAL A 338 -5.32 -19.34 -8.09
C VAL A 338 -4.88 -17.97 -8.63
N ARG A 339 -4.20 -17.14 -7.83
CA ARG A 339 -3.65 -15.85 -8.28
C ARG A 339 -2.58 -16.04 -9.35
N MET A 340 -1.68 -17.00 -9.16
CA MET A 340 -0.65 -17.32 -10.16
C MET A 340 -1.29 -17.83 -11.46
N GLU A 341 -2.28 -18.71 -11.37
CA GLU A 341 -3.04 -19.18 -12.55
C GLU A 341 -3.74 -18.02 -13.26
N ASN A 342 -4.40 -17.12 -12.53
CA ASN A 342 -5.02 -15.93 -13.10
C ASN A 342 -4.02 -15.01 -13.79
N ALA A 343 -2.83 -14.84 -13.21
CA ALA A 343 -1.76 -14.07 -13.84
C ALA A 343 -1.27 -14.72 -15.14
N GLY A 344 -1.12 -16.05 -15.15
CA GLY A 344 -0.82 -16.82 -16.35
C GLY A 344 -1.89 -16.64 -17.43
N LEU A 345 -3.17 -16.80 -17.09
CA LEU A 345 -4.28 -16.61 -18.02
C LEU A 345 -4.33 -15.19 -18.59
N ARG A 346 -4.06 -14.15 -17.78
CA ARG A 346 -3.96 -12.77 -18.26
C ARG A 346 -2.83 -12.58 -19.27
N GLN A 347 -1.69 -13.23 -19.05
CA GLN A 347 -0.59 -13.21 -20.01
C GLN A 347 -0.98 -13.91 -21.32
N HIS A 348 -1.72 -15.02 -21.26
CA HIS A 348 -2.23 -15.70 -22.46
C HIS A 348 -3.20 -14.80 -23.24
N VAL A 349 -4.13 -14.12 -22.54
CA VAL A 349 -5.04 -13.16 -23.18
C VAL A 349 -4.26 -12.04 -23.86
N ALA A 350 -3.27 -11.46 -23.18
CA ALA A 350 -2.43 -10.42 -23.76
C ALA A 350 -1.69 -10.90 -25.02
N SER A 351 -1.12 -12.11 -25.00
CA SER A 351 -0.47 -12.73 -26.17
C SER A 351 -1.46 -12.90 -27.33
N THR A 352 -2.66 -13.40 -27.07
CA THR A 352 -3.69 -13.56 -28.12
C THR A 352 -4.18 -12.23 -28.68
N ASP A 353 -4.26 -11.18 -27.85
CA ASP A 353 -4.62 -9.83 -28.29
C ASP A 353 -3.52 -9.22 -29.19
N GLU A 354 -2.25 -9.46 -28.87
CA GLU A 354 -1.11 -9.07 -29.71
C GLU A 354 -1.12 -9.78 -31.06
N GLU A 355 -1.34 -11.10 -31.08
CA GLU A 355 -1.48 -11.90 -32.31
C GLU A 355 -2.66 -11.40 -33.17
N LEU A 356 -3.80 -11.14 -32.53
CA LEU A 356 -4.99 -10.63 -33.19
C LEU A 356 -4.79 -9.21 -33.71
N GLY A 357 -4.06 -8.36 -32.99
CA GLY A 357 -3.57 -7.07 -33.46
C GLY A 357 -2.71 -7.20 -34.72
N GLY A 358 -1.75 -8.12 -34.70
CA GLY A 358 -0.90 -8.44 -35.86
C GLY A 358 -1.70 -8.91 -37.08
N ALA A 359 -2.68 -9.79 -36.88
CA ALA A 359 -3.57 -10.26 -37.94
C ALA A 359 -4.43 -9.12 -38.53
N ARG A 360 -4.97 -8.23 -37.68
CA ARG A 360 -5.71 -7.04 -38.11
C ARG A 360 -4.86 -6.11 -38.97
N ASP A 361 -3.61 -5.90 -38.59
CA ASP A 361 -2.66 -5.07 -39.36
C ASP A 361 -2.31 -5.68 -40.72
N GLN A 362 -2.07 -7.00 -40.77
CA GLN A 362 -1.85 -7.70 -42.03
C GLN A 362 -3.06 -7.60 -42.95
N LEU A 363 -4.27 -7.77 -42.42
CA LEU A 363 -5.51 -7.60 -43.17
C LEU A 363 -5.65 -6.16 -43.70
N ALA A 364 -5.35 -5.15 -42.88
CA ALA A 364 -5.36 -3.74 -43.30
C ALA A 364 -4.35 -3.48 -44.43
N LYS A 365 -3.13 -4.01 -44.33
CA LYS A 365 -2.11 -3.93 -45.40
C LYS A 365 -2.59 -4.61 -46.69
N SER A 366 -3.17 -5.80 -46.59
CA SER A 366 -3.74 -6.52 -47.74
C SER A 366 -4.89 -5.76 -48.39
N LYS A 367 -5.81 -5.20 -47.60
CA LYS A 367 -6.91 -4.35 -48.09
C LYS A 367 -6.37 -3.13 -48.85
N ARG A 368 -5.40 -2.41 -48.28
CA ARG A 368 -4.76 -1.26 -48.96
C ARG A 368 -4.11 -1.64 -50.29
N ARG A 369 -3.41 -2.78 -50.35
CA ARG A 369 -2.82 -3.30 -51.60
C ARG A 369 -3.90 -3.61 -52.64
N ARG A 370 -4.97 -4.29 -52.24
CA ARG A 370 -6.12 -4.58 -53.11
C ARG A 370 -6.73 -3.30 -53.67
N ASP A 371 -6.98 -2.31 -52.81
CA ASP A 371 -7.59 -1.04 -53.21
C ASP A 371 -6.65 -0.25 -54.16
N ALA A 372 -5.34 -0.32 -53.94
CA ALA A 372 -4.36 0.25 -54.86
C ALA A 372 -4.42 -0.42 -56.25
N HIS A 373 -4.49 -1.76 -56.31
CA HIS A 373 -4.65 -2.48 -57.57
C HIS A 373 -5.99 -2.17 -58.25
N LEU A 374 -7.08 -2.06 -57.49
CA LEU A 374 -8.39 -1.67 -58.03
C LEU A 374 -8.34 -0.27 -58.65
N ARG A 375 -7.78 0.71 -57.94
CA ARG A 375 -7.59 2.08 -58.47
C ARG A 375 -6.71 2.10 -59.72
N ALA A 376 -5.62 1.34 -59.73
CA ALA A 376 -4.75 1.21 -60.91
C ALA A 376 -5.49 0.58 -62.09
N ASN A 377 -6.30 -0.46 -61.85
CA ASN A 377 -7.12 -1.09 -62.89
C ASN A 377 -8.15 -0.12 -63.46
N THR A 378 -8.83 0.66 -62.61
CA THR A 378 -9.78 1.69 -63.06
C THR A 378 -9.08 2.76 -63.91
N ARG A 379 -7.93 3.29 -63.45
CA ARG A 379 -7.13 4.26 -64.23
C ARG A 379 -6.67 3.70 -65.58
N MET A 380 -6.32 2.43 -65.64
CA MET A 380 -5.95 1.76 -66.89
C MET A 380 -7.15 1.67 -67.84
N LYS A 381 -8.32 1.29 -67.34
CA LYS A 381 -9.57 1.25 -68.12
C LYS A 381 -10.00 2.64 -68.60
N GLU A 382 -9.82 3.68 -67.80
CA GLU A 382 -10.09 5.07 -68.20
C GLU A 382 -9.21 5.52 -69.36
N ARG A 383 -7.90 5.20 -69.31
CA ARG A 383 -6.95 5.54 -70.39
C ARG A 383 -7.12 4.69 -71.64
N MET A 384 -7.51 3.44 -71.46
CA MET A 384 -7.66 2.47 -72.54
C MET A 384 -8.97 1.71 -72.36
N PRO A 385 -10.11 2.26 -72.83
CA PRO A 385 -11.43 1.69 -72.58
C PRO A 385 -11.67 0.33 -73.24
N LEU A 386 -10.87 -0.02 -74.26
CA LEU A 386 -10.89 -1.35 -74.87
C LEU A 386 -10.16 -2.43 -74.04
N VAL A 387 -9.37 -2.03 -73.03
CA VAL A 387 -8.61 -2.97 -72.20
C VAL A 387 -9.56 -3.69 -71.25
N GLY A 388 -9.69 -5.01 -71.45
CA GLY A 388 -10.54 -5.90 -70.66
C GLY A 388 -11.70 -6.53 -71.44
N SER A 389 -12.04 -6.03 -72.63
CA SER A 389 -12.98 -6.69 -73.54
C SER A 389 -12.24 -7.25 -74.74
N ARG A 390 -11.99 -8.57 -74.70
CA ARG A 390 -11.28 -9.29 -75.77
C ARG A 390 -12.03 -9.20 -77.09
N ASP A 391 -13.35 -9.37 -77.07
CA ASP A 391 -14.16 -9.39 -78.29
C ASP A 391 -14.17 -8.03 -78.98
N LEU A 392 -14.29 -6.95 -78.20
CA LEU A 392 -14.26 -5.59 -78.73
C LEU A 392 -12.88 -5.24 -79.31
N LEU A 393 -11.80 -5.74 -78.71
CA LEU A 393 -10.44 -5.59 -79.24
C LEU A 393 -10.27 -6.34 -80.56
N MET A 394 -10.75 -7.60 -80.64
CA MET A 394 -10.73 -8.39 -81.87
C MET A 394 -11.55 -7.75 -82.98
N ASP A 395 -12.72 -7.20 -82.66
CA ASP A 395 -13.58 -6.51 -83.62
C ASP A 395 -12.95 -5.21 -84.11
N TYR A 396 -12.29 -4.46 -83.23
CA TYR A 396 -11.50 -3.31 -83.62
C TYR A 396 -10.38 -3.69 -84.59
N GLU A 397 -9.64 -4.76 -84.32
CA GLU A 397 -8.59 -5.27 -85.22
C GLU A 397 -9.13 -5.67 -86.60
N LYS A 398 -10.24 -6.41 -86.62
CA LYS A 398 -10.92 -6.78 -87.88
C LYS A 398 -11.37 -5.54 -88.67
N ARG A 399 -12.03 -4.59 -88.01
CA ARG A 399 -12.47 -3.35 -88.67
C ARG A 399 -11.30 -2.51 -89.15
N LYS A 400 -10.21 -2.45 -88.39
CA LYS A 400 -8.98 -1.78 -88.78
C LYS A 400 -8.41 -2.39 -90.07
N ALA A 401 -8.36 -3.72 -90.16
CA ALA A 401 -7.93 -4.42 -91.38
C ALA A 401 -8.82 -4.07 -92.58
N VAL A 402 -10.15 -4.14 -92.41
CA VAL A 402 -11.11 -3.77 -93.45
C VAL A 402 -10.95 -2.31 -93.91
N ILE A 403 -10.71 -1.38 -92.98
CA ILE A 403 -10.45 0.04 -93.32
C ILE A 403 -9.16 0.19 -94.13
N TYR A 404 -8.11 -0.55 -93.82
CA TYR A 404 -6.89 -0.54 -94.63
C TYR A 404 -7.14 -1.05 -96.05
N ASP A 405 -7.93 -2.10 -96.21
CA ASP A 405 -8.30 -2.61 -97.54
C ASP A 405 -9.07 -1.55 -98.34
N TYR A 406 -10.05 -0.88 -97.72
CA TYR A 406 -10.78 0.21 -98.37
C TYR A 406 -9.89 1.39 -98.72
N ARG A 407 -8.92 1.77 -97.88
CA ARG A 407 -7.95 2.83 -98.19
C ARG A 407 -7.10 2.45 -99.40
N THR A 408 -6.62 1.21 -99.46
CA THR A 408 -5.85 0.71 -100.61
C THR A 408 -6.69 0.75 -101.89
N ARG A 409 -7.95 0.29 -101.83
CA ARG A 409 -8.88 0.35 -102.97
C ARG A 409 -9.19 1.79 -103.39
N LEU A 410 -9.33 2.71 -102.45
CA LEU A 410 -9.54 4.12 -102.73
C LEU A 410 -8.37 4.70 -103.51
N VAL A 411 -7.13 4.43 -103.08
CA VAL A 411 -5.92 4.83 -103.82
C VAL A 411 -5.94 4.26 -105.24
N GLN A 412 -6.17 2.95 -105.39
CA GLN A 412 -6.27 2.31 -106.70
C GLN A 412 -7.34 2.92 -107.61
N LEU A 413 -8.53 3.22 -107.06
CA LEU A 413 -9.61 3.85 -107.82
C LEU A 413 -9.26 5.29 -108.21
N THR A 414 -8.61 6.05 -107.31
CA THR A 414 -8.17 7.41 -107.61
C THR A 414 -7.10 7.42 -108.69
N ASP A 415 -6.15 6.49 -108.67
CA ASP A 415 -5.14 6.38 -109.70
C ASP A 415 -5.75 5.97 -111.04
N ARG A 416 -6.67 5.00 -111.04
CA ARG A 416 -7.43 4.64 -112.24
C ARG A 416 -8.29 5.79 -112.78
N HIS A 417 -8.87 6.61 -111.91
CA HIS A 417 -9.62 7.79 -112.34
C HIS A 417 -8.69 8.84 -112.96
N LYS A 418 -7.49 9.07 -112.39
CA LYS A 418 -6.47 9.93 -113.00
C LYS A 418 -6.09 9.40 -114.39
N GLU A 419 -5.78 8.11 -114.52
CA GLU A 419 -5.46 7.48 -115.81
C GLU A 419 -6.57 7.64 -116.84
N LEU A 420 -7.84 7.40 -116.47
CA LEU A 420 -8.97 7.58 -117.38
C LEU A 420 -9.20 9.04 -117.74
N THR A 421 -9.02 9.97 -116.81
CA THR A 421 -9.13 11.41 -117.06
C THR A 421 -8.03 11.88 -118.00
N GLU A 422 -6.81 11.36 -117.86
CA GLU A 422 -5.71 11.59 -118.81
C GLU A 422 -6.03 11.04 -120.20
N ARG A 423 -6.60 9.83 -120.29
CA ARG A 423 -7.06 9.27 -121.57
C ARG A 423 -8.18 10.09 -122.21
N ILE A 424 -9.14 10.57 -121.44
CA ILE A 424 -10.21 11.45 -121.93
C ILE A 424 -9.59 12.74 -122.48
N LYS A 425 -8.67 13.38 -121.77
CA LYS A 425 -7.96 14.57 -122.25
C LYS A 425 -7.19 14.31 -123.55
N GLN A 426 -6.52 13.17 -123.66
CA GLN A 426 -5.84 12.75 -124.89
C GLN A 426 -6.85 12.58 -126.04
N GLN A 427 -7.96 11.89 -125.81
CA GLN A 427 -9.02 11.71 -126.80
C GLN A 427 -9.67 13.03 -127.21
N GLU A 428 -9.96 13.92 -126.26
CA GLU A 428 -10.42 15.29 -126.52
C GLU A 428 -9.44 16.05 -127.41
N SER A 429 -8.14 15.98 -127.15
CA SER A 429 -7.14 16.60 -128.03
C SER A 429 -7.13 16.01 -129.45
N THR A 430 -7.35 14.69 -129.60
CA THR A 430 -7.48 14.05 -130.92
C THR A 430 -8.78 14.40 -131.63
N ILE A 431 -9.89 14.57 -130.90
CA ILE A 431 -11.16 15.03 -131.47
C ILE A 431 -11.01 16.47 -131.95
N ILE A 432 -10.36 17.34 -131.17
CA ILE A 432 -10.06 18.72 -131.59
C ILE A 432 -9.19 18.73 -132.85
N SER A 433 -8.16 17.88 -132.93
CA SER A 433 -7.34 17.79 -134.16
C SER A 433 -8.14 17.27 -135.36
N LEU A 434 -8.97 16.23 -135.19
CA LEU A 434 -9.84 15.72 -136.24
C LEU A 434 -10.93 16.72 -136.66
N GLN A 435 -11.48 17.50 -135.73
CA GLN A 435 -12.41 18.60 -136.02
C GLN A 435 -11.71 19.70 -136.82
N HIS A 436 -10.45 20.00 -136.50
CA HIS A 436 -9.64 20.93 -137.28
C HIS A 436 -9.38 20.40 -138.70
N GLU A 437 -9.06 19.11 -138.86
CA GLU A 437 -8.90 18.46 -140.17
C GLU A 437 -10.21 18.43 -140.99
N LEU A 438 -11.36 18.16 -140.35
CA LEU A 438 -12.68 18.21 -141.00
C LEU A 438 -13.10 19.64 -141.39
N SER A 439 -12.68 20.66 -140.63
CA SER A 439 -12.88 22.07 -141.00
C SER A 439 -12.04 22.50 -142.22
N HIS A 440 -11.06 21.69 -142.63
CA HIS A 440 -10.21 21.87 -143.80
C HIS A 440 -10.54 20.94 -144.98
N TYR A 441 -11.75 20.36 -145.02
CA TYR A 441 -12.23 19.67 -146.23
C TYR A 441 -12.74 20.67 -147.30
N PRO A 442 -12.12 20.75 -148.49
CA PRO A 442 -12.66 21.53 -149.60
C PRO A 442 -13.91 20.82 -150.19
N LYS A 443 -14.95 21.61 -150.49
CA LYS A 443 -16.09 21.18 -151.31
C LYS A 443 -15.67 20.98 -152.77
#